data_AF-A0A7S3GPH4-F1
#
_entry.id   AF-A0A7S3GPH4-F1
#
_cell.length_a   1.000
_cell.length_b   1.000
_cell.length_c   1.000
_cell.angle_alpha   90.00
_cell.angle_beta   90.00
_cell.angle_gamma   90.00
#
_symmetry.space_group_name_H-M   'P 1'
#
loop_
_entity.id
_entity.type
_entity.pdbx_description
1 polymer ?
#
loop_
_entity_poly.entity_id
_entity_poly.type
_entity_poly.pdbx_seq_one_letter_code
_entity_poly.pdbx_strand_id
1 'polypeptide(L)'
;GLNDLPALNFHLAGSEGKEQTLTLPPNAYIIEMIQEEVKYVKKNLAGVFDYMSEQPTGKMVKVCGPAFGKQDYNTKKNGPVWILGTPIFYEYQVVYDMEATPPAISFSDQACGGCPEAGRPAKTVFVSSHGHTQRRSGAALPRQVS
;
A
#
# COMPACT_ATOMS: atom_id res chain seq x y z
N GLY A 1 15.13 -15.47 -13.05
CA GLY A 1 15.43 -14.03 -12.89
C GLY A 1 14.14 -13.24 -12.72
N LEU A 2 14.20 -11.90 -12.59
CA LEU A 2 12.98 -11.07 -12.39
C LEU A 2 11.94 -11.26 -13.50
N ASN A 3 12.36 -11.57 -14.72
CA ASN A 3 11.46 -11.81 -15.87
C ASN A 3 10.62 -13.10 -15.75
N ASP A 4 11.00 -14.02 -14.86
CA ASP A 4 10.26 -15.27 -14.63
C ASP A 4 9.16 -15.10 -13.57
N LEU A 5 9.09 -13.91 -12.95
CA LEU A 5 8.12 -13.60 -11.92
C LEU A 5 6.91 -12.89 -12.53
N PRO A 6 5.69 -13.19 -12.07
CA PRO A 6 4.49 -12.56 -12.61
C PRO A 6 4.36 -11.12 -12.11
N ALA A 7 3.72 -10.27 -12.89
CA ALA A 7 3.18 -9.02 -12.35
C ALA A 7 2.04 -9.35 -11.38
N LEU A 8 1.98 -8.64 -10.26
CA LEU A 8 0.91 -8.78 -9.28
C LEU A 8 -0.18 -7.74 -9.55
N ASN A 9 -1.44 -8.17 -9.53
CA ASN A 9 -2.58 -7.30 -9.80
C ASN A 9 -3.47 -7.24 -8.55
N PHE A 10 -3.68 -6.05 -8.02
CA PHE A 10 -4.55 -5.78 -6.88
C PHE A 10 -5.82 -5.09 -7.37
N HIS A 11 -6.95 -5.76 -7.22
CA HIS A 11 -8.26 -5.22 -7.59
C HIS A 11 -8.86 -4.48 -6.39
N LEU A 12 -9.09 -3.18 -6.55
CA LEU A 12 -9.60 -2.29 -5.52
C LEU A 12 -10.96 -1.73 -5.93
N ALA A 13 -11.91 -1.71 -4.99
CA ALA A 13 -13.21 -1.09 -5.16
C ALA A 13 -13.25 0.27 -4.46
N GLY A 14 -13.61 1.31 -5.19
CA GLY A 14 -13.82 2.67 -4.69
C GLY A 14 -15.22 2.89 -4.12
N SER A 15 -15.43 4.07 -3.52
CA SER A 15 -16.67 4.46 -2.82
C SER A 15 -17.93 4.48 -3.70
N GLU A 16 -17.79 4.65 -5.02
CA GLU A 16 -18.90 4.67 -5.98
C GLU A 16 -19.02 3.36 -6.79
N GLY A 17 -18.39 2.28 -6.34
CA GLY A 17 -18.32 1.01 -7.10
C GLY A 17 -17.41 1.08 -8.33
N LYS A 18 -16.65 2.17 -8.49
CA LYS A 18 -15.57 2.26 -9.48
C LYS A 18 -14.45 1.33 -9.07
N GLU A 19 -14.03 0.47 -9.99
CA GLU A 19 -12.92 -0.45 -9.78
C GLU A 19 -11.63 0.11 -10.36
N GLN A 20 -10.53 -0.11 -9.66
CA GLN A 20 -9.18 0.20 -10.12
C GLN A 20 -8.30 -1.03 -9.90
N THR A 21 -7.45 -1.34 -10.87
CA THR A 21 -6.44 -2.39 -10.72
C THR A 21 -5.07 -1.74 -10.58
N LEU A 22 -4.37 -2.05 -9.49
CA LEU A 22 -2.96 -1.69 -9.31
C LEU A 22 -2.08 -2.85 -9.76
N THR A 23 -1.20 -2.61 -10.71
CA THR A 23 -0.23 -3.59 -11.20
C THR A 23 1.14 -3.29 -10.62
N LEU A 24 1.78 -4.29 -10.00
CA LEU A 24 3.16 -4.23 -9.54
C LEU A 24 4.03 -5.17 -10.40
N PRO A 25 5.00 -4.66 -11.16
CA PRO A 25 5.96 -5.51 -11.86
C PRO A 25 6.94 -6.15 -10.86
N PRO A 26 7.64 -7.26 -11.24
CA PRO A 26 8.59 -7.95 -10.37
C PRO A 26 9.64 -7.08 -9.69
N ASN A 27 10.19 -6.11 -10.40
CA ASN A 27 11.17 -5.16 -9.88
C ASN A 27 10.61 -4.19 -8.84
N ALA A 28 9.28 -3.99 -8.78
CA ALA A 28 8.66 -3.13 -7.79
C ALA A 28 8.50 -3.84 -6.43
N TYR A 29 8.29 -5.15 -6.42
CA TYR A 29 8.00 -5.89 -5.19
C TYR A 29 9.10 -6.85 -4.72
N ILE A 30 10.12 -7.13 -5.52
CA ILE A 30 11.30 -7.90 -5.10
C ILE A 30 12.39 -6.95 -4.63
N ILE A 31 12.84 -7.11 -3.39
CA ILE A 31 13.91 -6.32 -2.79
C ILE A 31 15.10 -7.20 -2.43
N GLU A 32 16.30 -6.63 -2.58
CA GLU A 32 17.54 -7.23 -2.07
C GLU A 32 17.69 -6.88 -0.58
N MET A 33 17.96 -7.90 0.24
CA MET A 33 18.17 -7.79 1.68
C MET A 33 19.45 -8.53 2.06
N ILE A 34 20.12 -8.07 3.11
CA ILE A 34 21.24 -8.80 3.71
C ILE A 34 20.70 -9.57 4.92
N GLN A 35 20.84 -10.89 4.91
CA GLN A 35 20.38 -11.77 5.99
C GLN A 35 21.50 -12.71 6.42
N GLU A 36 21.46 -13.16 7.67
CA GLU A 36 22.39 -14.17 8.15
C GLU A 36 22.03 -15.54 7.55
N GLU A 37 23.00 -16.18 6.89
CA GLU A 37 22.83 -17.53 6.37
C GLU A 37 22.62 -18.49 7.55
N VAL A 38 21.54 -19.27 7.50
CA VAL A 38 21.24 -20.30 8.50
C VAL A 38 21.57 -21.68 7.94
N LYS A 39 22.07 -22.57 8.81
CA LYS A 39 22.20 -24.00 8.52
C LYS A 39 21.20 -24.77 9.35
N TYR A 40 20.49 -25.70 8.70
CA TYR A 40 19.62 -26.65 9.38
C TYR A 40 20.45 -27.80 9.91
N VAL A 41 20.59 -27.89 11.22
CA VAL A 41 21.30 -28.99 11.88
C VAL A 41 20.30 -29.88 12.61
N LYS A 42 20.52 -31.20 12.50
CA LYS A 42 19.73 -32.20 13.20
C LYS A 42 20.16 -32.23 14.67
N LYS A 43 19.28 -31.77 15.58
CA LYS A 43 19.48 -31.83 17.03
C LYS A 43 18.59 -32.91 17.61
N ASN A 44 19.13 -33.64 18.57
CA ASN A 44 18.41 -34.70 19.27
C ASN A 44 17.98 -34.18 20.65
N LEU A 45 16.69 -34.26 20.95
CA LEU A 45 16.13 -33.89 22.25
C LEU A 45 16.07 -35.15 23.13
N ALA A 46 17.04 -35.26 24.05
CA ALA A 46 17.10 -36.29 25.11
C ALA A 46 17.01 -37.76 24.64
N GLY A 47 17.44 -38.08 23.42
CA GLY A 47 17.44 -39.44 22.87
C GLY A 47 16.09 -39.89 22.29
N VAL A 48 15.05 -39.06 22.39
CA VAL A 48 13.66 -39.47 22.08
C VAL A 48 13.19 -38.97 20.73
N PHE A 49 13.61 -37.76 20.33
CA PHE A 49 13.14 -37.14 19.09
C PHE A 49 14.21 -36.28 18.45
N ASP A 50 14.35 -36.40 17.13
CA ASP A 50 15.20 -35.56 16.31
C ASP A 50 14.41 -34.39 15.74
N TYR A 51 14.90 -33.17 15.90
CA TYR A 51 14.32 -31.97 15.29
C TYR A 51 15.37 -31.20 14.49
N MET A 52 14.92 -30.51 13.45
CA MET A 52 15.77 -29.63 12.66
C MET A 52 15.81 -28.27 13.34
N SER A 53 17.01 -27.83 13.74
CA SER A 53 17.23 -26.50 14.31
C SER A 53 17.93 -25.64 13.28
N GLU A 54 17.40 -24.43 13.06
CA GLU A 54 18.13 -23.37 12.38
C GLU A 54 19.28 -22.91 13.29
N GLN A 55 20.49 -22.83 12.75
CA GLN A 55 21.65 -22.27 13.44
C GLN A 55 22.27 -21.17 12.57
N PRO A 56 22.46 -19.96 13.11
CA PRO A 56 23.15 -18.89 12.42
C PRO A 56 24.60 -19.31 12.10
N THR A 57 25.07 -18.99 10.90
CA THR A 57 26.44 -19.34 10.47
C THR A 57 27.46 -18.23 10.73
N GLY A 58 27.02 -17.03 11.12
CA GLY A 58 27.86 -15.83 11.18
C GLY A 58 28.12 -15.19 9.81
N LYS A 59 27.66 -15.79 8.71
CA LYS A 59 27.87 -15.30 7.35
C LYS A 59 26.66 -14.50 6.88
N MET A 60 26.89 -13.24 6.55
CA MET A 60 25.86 -12.40 5.92
C MET A 60 25.81 -12.67 4.42
N VAL A 61 24.62 -12.91 3.89
CA VAL A 61 24.37 -13.17 2.47
C VAL A 61 23.33 -12.20 1.93
N LYS A 62 23.48 -11.83 0.66
CA LYS A 62 22.46 -11.09 -0.06
C LYS A 62 21.39 -12.06 -0.56
N VAL A 63 20.14 -11.76 -0.27
CA VAL A 63 18.96 -12.53 -0.68
C VAL A 63 17.94 -11.60 -1.31
N CYS A 64 17.18 -12.11 -2.28
CA CYS A 64 16.06 -11.38 -2.86
C CYS A 64 14.74 -11.95 -2.33
N GLY A 65 13.84 -11.10 -1.89
CA GLY A 65 12.54 -11.52 -1.37
C GLY A 65 11.44 -10.48 -1.60
N PRO A 66 10.16 -10.85 -1.45
CA PRO A 66 9.05 -9.92 -1.61
C PRO A 66 9.03 -8.87 -0.49
N ALA A 67 8.72 -7.63 -0.84
CA ALA A 67 8.63 -6.47 0.05
C ALA A 67 7.24 -6.27 0.69
N PHE A 68 6.36 -7.27 0.58
CA PHE A 68 5.05 -7.29 1.23
C PHE A 68 4.79 -8.70 1.75
N GLY A 69 3.89 -8.82 2.73
CA GLY A 69 3.56 -10.09 3.34
C GLY A 69 2.26 -10.03 4.10
N LYS A 70 1.74 -11.22 4.42
CA LYS A 70 0.66 -11.35 5.39
C LYS A 70 1.18 -11.03 6.78
N GLN A 71 0.38 -10.36 7.58
CA GLN A 71 0.59 -10.28 9.01
C GLN A 71 -0.05 -11.50 9.69
N ASP A 72 0.48 -11.91 10.85
CA ASP A 72 -0.11 -12.96 11.68
C ASP A 72 -1.36 -12.47 12.43
N TYR A 73 -2.27 -11.83 11.70
CA TYR A 73 -3.55 -11.34 12.20
C TYR A 73 -4.65 -11.69 11.20
N ASN A 74 -5.41 -12.74 11.52
CA ASN A 74 -6.54 -13.17 10.71
C ASN A 74 -7.81 -12.42 11.11
N THR A 75 -8.42 -11.76 10.12
CA THR A 75 -9.76 -11.19 10.27
C THR A 75 -10.81 -12.29 10.27
N LYS A 76 -11.97 -12.04 10.89
CA LYS A 76 -13.05 -13.03 11.01
C LYS A 76 -13.67 -13.46 9.67
N LYS A 77 -13.57 -12.63 8.64
CA LYS A 77 -14.29 -12.83 7.35
C LYS A 77 -13.38 -12.87 6.13
N ASN A 78 -12.22 -12.23 6.16
CA ASN A 78 -11.45 -11.92 4.94
C ASN A 78 -10.02 -12.49 4.96
N GLY A 79 -9.67 -13.36 5.93
CA GLY A 79 -8.32 -13.90 6.06
C GLY A 79 -7.33 -12.92 6.68
N PRO A 80 -6.01 -13.10 6.47
CA PRO A 80 -5.00 -12.28 7.10
C PRO A 80 -5.04 -10.83 6.63
N VAL A 81 -4.66 -9.92 7.51
CA VAL A 81 -4.36 -8.54 7.13
C VAL A 81 -3.08 -8.51 6.27
N TRP A 82 -3.15 -7.77 5.18
CA TRP A 82 -2.03 -7.52 4.29
C TRP A 82 -1.50 -6.12 4.52
N ILE A 83 -0.18 -5.99 4.68
CA ILE A 83 0.48 -4.70 4.74
C ILE A 83 1.02 -4.39 3.35
N LEU A 84 0.42 -3.39 2.70
CA LEU A 84 0.89 -2.86 1.43
C LEU A 84 1.97 -1.81 1.73
N GLY A 85 3.23 -2.23 1.64
CA GLY A 85 4.38 -1.43 2.03
C GLY A 85 4.91 -0.47 0.95
N THR A 86 6.19 -0.13 1.08
CA THR A 86 6.95 0.76 0.19
C THR A 86 6.82 0.49 -1.32
N PRO A 87 6.67 -0.77 -1.81
CA PRO A 87 6.46 -1.02 -3.25
C PRO A 87 5.33 -0.20 -3.89
N ILE A 88 4.19 -0.09 -3.19
CA ILE A 88 3.03 0.65 -3.71
C ILE A 88 3.33 2.14 -3.77
N PHE A 89 4.06 2.68 -2.79
CA PHE A 89 4.41 4.11 -2.73
C PHE A 89 5.47 4.51 -3.75
N TYR A 90 6.29 3.57 -4.23
CA TYR A 90 7.26 3.84 -5.29
C TYR A 90 6.63 3.77 -6.69
N GLU A 91 5.64 2.89 -6.87
CA GLU A 91 4.96 2.73 -8.16
C GLU A 91 3.81 3.73 -8.35
N TYR A 92 3.14 4.14 -7.26
CA TYR A 92 1.95 5.00 -7.31
C TYR A 92 2.07 6.18 -6.36
N GLN A 93 1.50 7.31 -6.78
CA GLN A 93 1.15 8.38 -5.87
C GLN A 93 -0.08 7.96 -5.05
N VAL A 94 0.11 7.87 -3.74
CA VAL A 94 -0.95 7.52 -2.78
C VAL A 94 -1.43 8.79 -2.08
N VAL A 95 -2.74 9.07 -2.16
CA VAL A 95 -3.37 10.22 -1.52
C VAL A 95 -4.35 9.74 -0.47
N TYR A 96 -4.20 10.27 0.75
CA TYR A 96 -5.12 10.05 1.86
C TYR A 96 -6.03 11.26 2.01
N ASP A 97 -7.32 11.06 1.78
CA ASP A 97 -8.34 12.08 2.01
C ASP A 97 -8.96 11.85 3.39
N MET A 98 -8.56 12.69 4.34
CA MET A 98 -9.06 12.67 5.71
C MET A 98 -10.34 13.50 5.91
N GLU A 99 -10.71 14.34 4.93
CA GLU A 99 -11.91 15.18 4.98
C GLU A 99 -13.13 14.44 4.40
N ALA A 100 -12.91 13.49 3.51
CA ALA A 100 -13.93 12.56 3.03
C ALA A 100 -14.60 11.82 4.20
N THR A 101 -15.90 11.58 4.07
CA THR A 101 -16.69 10.80 5.03
C THR A 101 -17.35 9.61 4.30
N PRO A 102 -16.87 8.36 4.50
CA PRO A 102 -15.72 7.97 5.32
C PRO A 102 -14.37 8.40 4.71
N PRO A 103 -13.28 8.43 5.50
CA PRO A 103 -11.94 8.69 4.98
C PRO A 103 -11.60 7.76 3.82
N ALA A 104 -10.93 8.29 2.81
CA ALA A 104 -10.70 7.60 1.55
C ALA A 104 -9.23 7.59 1.17
N ILE A 105 -8.86 6.64 0.31
CA ILE A 105 -7.53 6.51 -0.28
C ILE A 105 -7.70 6.51 -1.78
N SER A 106 -6.81 7.19 -2.49
CA SER A 106 -6.73 7.12 -3.96
C SER A 106 -5.30 6.85 -4.43
N PHE A 107 -5.21 6.23 -5.61
CA PHE A 107 -3.95 5.83 -6.24
C PHE A 107 -3.87 6.44 -7.63
N SER A 108 -2.72 7.00 -7.96
CA SER A 108 -2.45 7.58 -9.27
C SER A 108 -1.09 7.12 -9.80
N ASP A 109 -1.01 6.87 -11.10
CA ASP A 109 0.21 6.56 -11.84
C ASP A 109 0.98 7.82 -12.27
N GLN A 110 0.50 9.00 -11.88
CA GLN A 110 1.18 10.25 -12.19
C GLN A 110 2.56 10.25 -11.54
N ALA A 111 3.57 10.59 -12.33
CA ALA A 111 4.91 10.82 -11.82
C ALA A 111 4.84 11.82 -10.65
N CYS A 112 5.57 11.54 -9.58
CA CYS A 112 5.70 12.47 -8.48
C CYS A 112 6.10 13.84 -9.04
N GLY A 113 5.19 14.81 -8.95
CA GLY A 113 5.46 16.17 -9.40
C GLY A 113 6.69 16.71 -8.67
N GLY A 114 7.50 17.52 -9.36
CA GLY A 114 8.58 18.25 -8.70
C GLY A 114 8.03 19.01 -7.49
N CYS A 115 8.79 19.01 -6.38
CA CYS A 115 8.40 19.77 -5.21
C CYS A 115 8.12 21.21 -5.65
N PRO A 116 6.94 21.76 -5.34
CA PRO A 116 6.68 23.15 -5.68
C PRO A 116 7.73 24.01 -4.98
N GLU A 117 8.30 24.97 -5.71
CA GLU A 117 9.00 26.08 -5.06
C GLU A 117 8.07 26.66 -3.98
N ALA A 118 8.64 26.93 -2.80
CA ALA A 118 7.90 27.28 -1.60
C ALA A 118 6.75 28.27 -1.92
N GLY A 119 5.50 27.80 -1.82
CA GLY A 119 4.31 28.66 -1.96
C GLY A 119 3.28 28.29 -3.03
N ARG A 120 3.43 27.19 -3.80
CA ARG A 120 2.35 26.68 -4.67
C ARG A 120 1.90 25.27 -4.28
N PRO A 121 0.65 25.03 -3.86
CA PRO A 121 0.17 23.67 -3.71
C PRO A 121 0.15 22.95 -5.06
N ALA A 122 0.60 21.69 -5.08
CA ALA A 122 0.57 20.85 -6.27
C ALA A 122 -0.87 20.73 -6.80
N LYS A 123 -1.02 20.69 -8.12
CA LYS A 123 -2.31 20.59 -8.79
C LYS A 123 -2.79 19.12 -8.70
N THR A 124 -3.36 18.76 -7.56
CA THR A 124 -3.94 17.43 -7.35
C THR A 124 -5.18 17.29 -8.24
N VAL A 125 -5.15 16.34 -9.18
CA VAL A 125 -6.35 15.94 -9.92
C VAL A 125 -7.12 14.99 -9.01
N PHE A 126 -8.06 15.55 -8.26
CA PHE A 126 -9.02 14.76 -7.48
C PHE A 126 -10.05 14.15 -8.43
N VAL A 127 -10.18 12.82 -8.43
CA VAL A 127 -11.42 12.16 -8.86
C VAL A 127 -12.31 12.06 -7.63
N SER A 128 -13.00 13.14 -7.27
CA SER A 128 -14.16 13.11 -6.38
C SER A 128 -15.14 14.17 -6.83
N SER A 129 -16.07 13.77 -7.69
CA SER A 129 -17.17 14.64 -8.13
C SER A 129 -18.33 14.53 -7.14
N HIS A 130 -18.25 15.27 -6.03
CA HIS A 130 -19.46 15.63 -5.27
C HIS A 130 -19.93 17.01 -5.70
N GLY A 131 -20.57 17.07 -6.87
CA GLY A 131 -21.33 18.22 -7.31
C GLY A 131 -22.62 18.34 -6.50
N HIS A 132 -22.60 19.07 -5.40
CA HIS A 132 -23.84 19.53 -4.76
C HIS A 132 -24.46 20.64 -5.62
N THR A 133 -25.42 20.25 -6.45
CA THR A 133 -26.36 21.18 -7.10
C THR A 133 -27.18 21.89 -6.02
N GLN A 134 -26.75 23.08 -5.59
CA GLN A 134 -27.56 23.95 -4.74
C GLN A 134 -28.74 24.50 -5.57
N ARG A 135 -29.90 23.85 -5.45
CA ARG A 135 -31.18 24.50 -5.74
C ARG A 135 -31.40 25.61 -4.70
N ARG A 136 -31.11 26.86 -5.07
CA ARG A 136 -31.52 28.05 -4.31
C ARG A 136 -33.03 28.21 -4.45
N SER A 137 -33.77 27.81 -3.42
CA SER A 137 -35.13 28.26 -3.15
C SER A 137 -35.08 29.14 -1.90
N GLY A 138 -35.44 30.42 -1.99
CA GLY A 138 -35.56 31.29 -0.82
C GLY A 138 -35.33 32.77 -1.14
N ALA A 139 -36.42 33.53 -1.17
CA ALA A 139 -36.47 34.97 -1.41
C ALA A 139 -35.65 35.78 -0.39
N ALA A 140 -34.91 36.78 -0.86
CA ALA A 140 -34.24 37.78 -0.04
C ALA A 140 -35.19 38.95 0.25
N LEU A 141 -35.36 39.30 1.53
CA LEU A 141 -35.93 40.57 1.98
C LEU A 141 -34.80 41.50 2.43
N PRO A 142 -34.74 42.77 2.00
CA PRO A 142 -33.71 43.70 2.44
C PRO A 142 -34.09 44.33 3.79
N ARG A 143 -33.11 44.52 4.68
CA ARG A 143 -33.26 45.34 5.89
C ARG A 143 -32.33 46.55 5.78
N GLN A 144 -32.92 47.74 5.73
CA GLN A 144 -32.23 49.03 5.71
C GLN A 144 -31.53 49.31 7.04
N VAL A 145 -30.46 50.11 6.96
CA VAL A 145 -29.70 50.66 8.09
C VAL A 145 -30.06 52.15 8.21
N SER A 146 -30.29 52.61 9.45
CA SER A 146 -30.48 54.03 9.81
C SER A 146 -29.22 54.87 9.63
#